data_AF-A0A820F3P3-F1
#
_entry.id   AF-A0A820F3P3-F1
#
_cell.length_a   1.000
_cell.length_b   1.000
_cell.length_c   1.000
_cell.angle_alpha   90.00
_cell.angle_beta   90.00
_cell.angle_gamma   90.00
#
_symmetry.space_group_name_H-M   'P 1'
#
loop_
_entity.id
_entity.type
_entity.pdbx_description
1 polymer ?
#
loop_
_entity_poly.entity_id
_entity_poly.type
_entity_poly.pdbx_seq_one_letter_code
_entity_poly.pdbx_strand_id
1 'polypeptide(L)'
;MPEDISKSCNDHPRQPKLSSYPSNFQNRSFQSSWFVNRNGLEYSVKNDRIYCFNCLHFRSYKTNIGDAFTTCGYNNWKRALESGSGLHKHEQSQAHVITTKNLESFKLRQQLQLSVINSLDNSRSILVRRNRDRLIKISSTLLLLARQMIAFRGHQENEKSANRGNLIEILRWASSTDPI
;
A
#
# COMPACT_ATOMS: atom_id res chain seq x y z
N MET A 1 12.56 13.46 19.34
CA MET A 1 12.46 13.88 17.92
C MET A 1 12.71 15.38 17.88
N PRO A 2 13.54 15.90 16.95
CA PRO A 2 13.73 17.34 16.79
C PRO A 2 12.41 18.06 16.47
N GLU A 3 12.26 19.30 16.94
CA GLU A 3 11.06 20.10 16.71
C GLU A 3 10.99 20.71 15.30
N ASP A 4 12.14 20.79 14.64
CA ASP A 4 12.38 21.46 13.36
C ASP A 4 12.43 20.48 12.18
N ILE A 5 11.88 19.28 12.33
CA ILE A 5 11.60 18.31 11.26
C ILE A 5 10.09 18.00 11.18
N SER A 6 9.68 17.18 10.22
CA SER A 6 8.30 16.71 10.11
C SER A 6 7.81 15.99 11.38
N LYS A 7 6.56 16.25 11.78
CA LYS A 7 5.92 15.66 12.97
C LYS A 7 4.87 14.61 12.61
N SER A 8 4.39 14.65 11.37
CA SER A 8 3.31 13.82 10.86
C SER A 8 3.61 13.31 9.46
N CYS A 9 3.01 12.18 9.08
CA CYS A 9 3.06 11.65 7.73
C CYS A 9 2.35 12.54 6.68
N ASN A 10 1.52 13.48 7.13
CA ASN A 10 0.86 14.49 6.30
C ASN A 10 1.73 15.73 6.07
N ASP A 11 2.84 15.88 6.80
CA ASP A 11 3.76 16.99 6.61
C ASP A 11 4.61 16.78 5.35
N HIS A 12 5.42 17.78 5.02
CA HIS A 12 6.44 17.68 4.00
C HIS A 12 7.84 17.58 4.62
N PRO A 13 8.76 16.84 3.97
CA PRO A 13 10.17 16.79 4.37
C PRO A 13 10.75 18.20 4.51
N ARG A 14 11.36 18.50 5.66
CA ARG A 14 11.98 19.82 5.90
C ARG A 14 13.39 19.89 5.32
N GLN A 15 13.55 20.70 4.27
CA GLN A 15 14.80 20.91 3.53
C GLN A 15 15.25 22.38 3.57
N PRO A 16 15.65 22.91 4.73
CA PRO A 16 16.07 24.30 4.85
C PRO A 16 17.33 24.56 4.01
N LYS A 17 17.31 25.60 3.17
CA LYS A 17 18.47 26.09 2.42
C LYS A 17 19.09 27.27 3.17
N LEU A 18 20.18 27.01 3.89
CA LEU A 18 20.90 28.02 4.65
C LEU A 18 22.05 28.59 3.83
N SER A 19 22.44 29.84 4.11
CA SER A 19 23.66 30.44 3.56
C SER A 19 24.92 29.73 4.06
N SER A 20 24.88 29.23 5.30
CA SER A 20 25.91 28.37 5.89
C SER A 20 25.24 27.37 6.84
N TYR A 21 25.71 26.13 6.79
CA TYR A 21 25.29 25.07 7.71
C TYR A 21 26.28 24.97 8.88
N PRO A 22 25.82 24.54 10.07
CA PRO A 22 26.70 24.18 11.18
C PRO A 22 27.84 23.26 10.73
N SER A 23 29.05 23.60 11.15
CA SER A 23 30.25 22.81 10.90
C SER A 23 30.69 22.12 12.19
N ASN A 24 31.14 20.87 12.06
CA ASN A 24 31.79 20.17 13.16
C ASN A 24 33.24 20.65 13.36
N PHE A 25 33.93 20.14 14.39
CA PHE A 25 35.33 20.48 14.71
C PHE A 25 36.34 20.24 13.57
N GLN A 26 35.97 19.45 12.56
CA GLN A 26 36.80 19.18 11.37
C GLN A 26 36.42 20.09 10.19
N ASN A 27 35.65 21.16 10.45
CA ASN A 27 35.12 22.09 9.47
C ASN A 27 34.31 21.42 8.35
N ARG A 28 33.62 20.32 8.69
CA ARG A 28 32.69 19.63 7.78
C ARG A 28 31.26 19.94 8.18
N SER A 29 30.41 20.12 7.20
CA SER A 29 28.99 20.44 7.38
C SER A 29 28.13 19.67 6.38
N PHE A 30 26.84 19.60 6.70
CA PHE A 30 25.83 19.18 5.73
C PHE A 30 25.89 20.04 4.46
N GLN A 31 25.62 19.43 3.31
CA GLN A 31 25.57 20.13 2.02
C GLN A 31 24.15 20.13 1.46
N SER A 32 23.61 21.31 1.14
CA SER A 32 22.27 21.46 0.56
C SER A 32 22.10 20.74 -0.78
N SER A 33 23.20 20.52 -1.52
CA SER A 33 23.23 19.71 -2.74
C SER A 33 22.79 18.27 -2.50
N TRP A 34 22.89 17.75 -1.27
CA TRP A 34 22.43 16.40 -0.94
C TRP A 34 20.91 16.27 -1.00
N PHE A 35 20.15 17.36 -0.89
CA PHE A 35 18.70 17.32 -1.12
C PHE A 35 18.34 16.99 -2.57
N VAL A 36 19.25 17.24 -3.53
CA VAL A 36 19.02 16.93 -4.94
C VAL A 36 18.82 15.42 -5.10
N ASN A 37 17.70 15.05 -5.73
CA ASN A 37 17.23 13.68 -5.91
C ASN A 37 16.89 12.93 -4.61
N ARG A 38 16.84 13.61 -3.45
CA ARG A 38 16.51 13.02 -2.15
C ARG A 38 15.33 13.74 -1.51
N ASN A 39 14.17 13.62 -2.13
CA ASN A 39 12.95 14.33 -1.69
C ASN A 39 12.56 14.00 -0.23
N GLY A 40 12.88 12.80 0.26
CA GLY A 40 12.60 12.37 1.64
C GLY A 40 13.68 12.71 2.66
N LEU A 41 14.77 13.39 2.28
CA LEU A 41 15.84 13.77 3.20
C LEU A 41 15.46 15.03 3.97
N GLU A 42 15.47 14.96 5.28
CA GLU A 42 15.22 16.10 6.18
C GLU A 42 16.50 16.49 6.90
N TYR A 43 16.63 17.77 7.25
CA TYR A 43 17.74 18.28 8.05
C TYR A 43 17.23 19.11 9.22
N SER A 44 17.66 18.76 10.42
CA SER A 44 17.46 19.55 11.64
C SER A 44 18.63 20.49 11.81
N VAL A 45 18.36 21.79 11.77
CA VAL A 45 19.35 22.84 12.03
C VAL A 45 19.71 22.85 13.52
N LYS A 46 18.71 22.64 14.39
CA LYS A 46 18.91 22.61 15.85
C LYS A 46 19.88 21.50 16.27
N ASN A 47 19.77 20.33 15.63
CA ASN A 47 20.52 19.15 16.03
C ASN A 47 21.75 18.85 15.14
N ASP A 48 21.97 19.63 14.08
CA ASP A 48 22.95 19.39 13.02
C ASP A 48 22.95 17.93 12.55
N ARG A 49 21.78 17.43 12.12
CA ARG A 49 21.55 16.01 11.77
C ARG A 49 20.55 15.85 10.63
N ILE A 50 20.76 14.82 9.81
CA ILE A 50 19.82 14.39 8.77
C ILE A 50 18.92 13.24 9.24
N TYR A 51 17.70 13.25 8.72
CA TYR A 51 16.65 12.27 8.97
C TYR A 51 16.00 11.85 7.64
N CYS A 52 15.38 10.68 7.59
CA CYS A 52 14.63 10.23 6.43
C CYS A 52 13.13 10.23 6.74
N PHE A 53 12.39 11.14 6.10
CA PHE A 53 10.94 11.29 6.23
C PHE A 53 10.19 9.96 6.02
N ASN A 54 10.55 9.24 4.93
CA ASN A 54 9.92 7.98 4.57
C ASN A 54 10.08 6.96 5.70
N CYS A 55 11.31 6.79 6.18
CA CYS A 55 11.64 5.85 7.26
C CYS A 55 11.07 6.26 8.62
N LEU A 56 10.87 7.56 8.84
CA LEU A 56 10.31 8.08 10.08
C LEU A 56 8.80 7.78 10.18
N HIS A 57 8.07 8.06 9.11
CA HIS A 57 6.60 8.06 9.13
C HIS A 57 5.95 6.81 8.55
N PHE A 58 6.65 6.06 7.69
CA PHE A 58 6.08 4.93 6.96
C PHE A 58 6.73 3.59 7.30
N ARG A 59 7.32 3.51 8.51
CA ARG A 59 7.83 2.26 9.08
C ARG A 59 6.70 1.28 9.40
N SER A 60 6.98 -0.01 9.28
CA SER A 60 6.08 -1.10 9.67
C SER A 60 6.83 -2.15 10.48
N TYR A 61 6.11 -3.10 11.08
CA TYR A 61 6.72 -4.24 11.78
C TYR A 61 7.66 -5.08 10.89
N LYS A 62 7.50 -5.01 9.56
CA LYS A 62 8.35 -5.71 8.59
C LYS A 62 9.65 -4.97 8.27
N THR A 63 9.75 -3.68 8.61
CA THR A 63 10.91 -2.86 8.28
C THR A 63 11.84 -2.80 9.48
N ASN A 64 12.97 -3.49 9.43
CA ASN A 64 14.03 -3.32 10.39
C ASN A 64 14.82 -2.03 10.05
N ILE A 65 14.36 -0.90 10.59
CA ILE A 65 14.96 0.43 10.36
C ILE A 65 15.87 0.75 11.54
N GLY A 66 17.16 0.91 11.27
CA GLY A 66 18.10 1.40 12.28
C GLY A 66 17.88 2.88 12.63
N ASP A 67 18.32 3.28 13.81
CA ASP A 67 18.06 4.63 14.36
C ASP A 67 18.83 5.77 13.68
N ALA A 68 19.84 5.45 12.87
CA ALA A 68 20.75 6.43 12.28
C ALA A 68 20.05 7.50 11.43
N PHE A 69 18.95 7.18 10.75
CA PHE A 69 18.20 8.15 9.93
C PHE A 69 16.79 8.42 10.48
N THR A 70 16.51 7.98 11.70
CA THR A 70 15.20 8.12 12.36
C THR A 70 15.37 8.70 13.76
N THR A 71 15.57 7.87 14.79
CA THR A 71 15.56 8.34 16.19
C THR A 71 16.78 9.19 16.51
N CYS A 72 17.97 8.74 16.11
CA CYS A 72 19.24 9.38 16.45
C CYS A 72 19.64 10.48 15.46
N GLY A 73 19.28 10.34 14.19
CA GLY A 73 19.73 11.22 13.11
C GLY A 73 21.22 11.05 12.78
N TYR A 74 21.59 11.33 11.54
CA TYR A 74 22.93 11.09 11.01
C TYR A 74 23.70 12.41 10.89
N ASN A 75 24.96 12.43 11.33
CA ASN A 75 25.83 13.60 11.19
C ASN A 75 27.30 13.29 10.90
N ASN A 76 27.60 12.07 10.43
CA ASN A 76 28.95 11.73 10.02
C ASN A 76 29.24 12.28 8.62
N TRP A 77 29.47 13.59 8.53
CA TRP A 77 29.70 14.32 7.29
C TRP A 77 30.88 13.78 6.46
N LYS A 78 31.87 13.16 7.11
CA LYS A 78 33.01 12.52 6.42
C LYS A 78 32.57 11.41 5.48
N ARG A 79 31.56 10.63 5.87
CA ARG A 79 31.14 9.40 5.20
C ARG A 79 29.74 9.50 4.59
N ALA A 80 29.19 10.71 4.51
CA ALA A 80 27.80 10.94 4.13
C ALA A 80 27.43 10.36 2.76
N LEU A 81 28.35 10.42 1.78
CA LEU A 81 28.16 9.93 0.42
C LEU A 81 29.02 8.69 0.08
N GLU A 82 29.66 8.07 1.06
CA GLU A 82 30.48 6.89 0.82
C GLU A 82 29.59 5.70 0.44
N SER A 83 29.95 4.97 -0.62
CA SER A 83 29.11 3.89 -1.18
C SER A 83 28.70 2.83 -0.15
N GLY A 84 29.61 2.45 0.75
CA GLY A 84 29.36 1.46 1.80
C GLY A 84 28.72 1.99 3.08
N SER A 85 28.36 3.28 3.15
CA SER A 85 27.80 3.88 4.37
C SER A 85 26.92 5.10 4.08
N GLY A 86 26.57 5.86 5.13
CA GLY A 86 25.85 7.12 4.98
C GLY A 86 24.54 7.00 4.20
N LEU A 87 24.30 8.00 3.34
CA LEU A 87 23.11 8.13 2.52
C LEU A 87 22.99 7.00 1.49
N HIS A 88 24.08 6.64 0.81
CA HIS A 88 24.03 5.66 -0.27
C HIS A 88 23.61 4.27 0.24
N LYS A 89 24.23 3.81 1.33
CA LYS A 89 23.83 2.55 1.98
C LYS A 89 22.41 2.60 2.53
N HIS A 90 22.00 3.74 3.08
CA HIS A 90 20.64 3.92 3.58
C HIS A 90 19.59 3.79 2.47
N GLU A 91 19.82 4.45 1.33
CA GLU A 91 18.92 4.45 0.17
C GLU A 91 18.76 3.06 -0.43
N GLN A 92 19.83 2.26 -0.43
CA GLN A 92 19.81 0.87 -0.89
C GLN A 92 19.21 -0.10 0.13
N SER A 93 18.99 0.32 1.37
CA SER A 93 18.47 -0.56 2.40
C SER A 93 17.04 -1.01 2.07
N GLN A 94 16.76 -2.29 2.29
CA GLN A 94 15.41 -2.84 2.08
C GLN A 94 14.35 -2.07 2.89
N ALA A 95 14.73 -1.61 4.08
CA ALA A 95 13.85 -0.83 4.93
C ALA A 95 13.44 0.49 4.27
N HIS A 96 14.39 1.23 3.69
CA HIS A 96 14.11 2.47 2.93
C HIS A 96 13.26 2.21 1.69
N VAL A 97 13.53 1.13 0.95
CA VAL A 97 12.74 0.76 -0.23
C VAL A 97 11.28 0.47 0.15
N ILE A 98 11.04 -0.25 1.23
CA ILE A 98 9.69 -0.57 1.71
C ILE A 98 8.97 0.70 2.17
N THR A 99 9.61 1.57 2.96
CA THR A 99 8.96 2.79 3.44
C THR A 99 8.68 3.78 2.31
N THR A 100 9.51 3.83 1.28
CA THR A 100 9.26 4.61 0.05
C THR A 100 8.02 4.10 -0.69
N LYS A 101 7.87 2.78 -0.87
CA LYS A 101 6.64 2.19 -1.47
C LYS A 101 5.39 2.46 -0.62
N ASN A 102 5.52 2.46 0.70
CA ASN A 102 4.43 2.77 1.61
C ASN A 102 3.98 4.24 1.46
N LEU A 103 4.94 5.17 1.34
CA LEU A 103 4.65 6.58 1.06
C LEU A 103 3.95 6.76 -0.29
N GLU A 104 4.42 6.11 -1.35
CA GLU A 104 3.77 6.15 -2.68
C GLU A 104 2.33 5.64 -2.61
N SER A 105 2.12 4.51 -1.94
CA SER A 105 0.79 3.94 -1.73
C SER A 105 -0.12 4.88 -0.94
N PHE A 106 0.43 5.59 0.04
CA PHE A 106 -0.31 6.59 0.81
C PHE A 106 -0.72 7.80 -0.05
N LYS A 107 0.20 8.34 -0.85
CA LYS A 107 -0.08 9.45 -1.79
C LYS A 107 -1.14 9.06 -2.80
N LEU A 108 -1.06 7.85 -3.37
CA LEU A 108 -2.05 7.34 -4.31
C LEU A 108 -3.44 7.25 -3.67
N ARG A 109 -3.54 6.72 -2.44
CA ARG A 109 -4.82 6.67 -1.71
C ARG A 109 -5.39 8.06 -1.45
N GLN A 110 -4.54 9.04 -1.09
CA GLN A 110 -4.97 10.41 -0.86
C GLN A 110 -5.46 11.07 -2.15
N GLN A 111 -4.76 10.89 -3.27
CA GLN A 111 -5.15 11.41 -4.59
C GLN A 111 -6.48 10.82 -5.07
N LEU A 112 -6.66 9.51 -4.92
CA LEU A 112 -7.88 8.83 -5.34
C LEU A 112 -9.04 8.98 -4.34
N GLN A 113 -8.85 9.72 -3.24
CA GLN A 113 -9.80 9.81 -2.13
C GLN A 113 -10.27 8.42 -1.64
N LEU A 114 -9.39 7.41 -1.76
CA LEU A 114 -9.68 6.04 -1.34
C LEU A 114 -9.51 5.94 0.16
N SER A 115 -10.56 6.36 0.87
CA SER A 115 -10.71 6.00 2.27
C SER A 115 -10.86 4.48 2.39
N VAL A 116 -10.51 3.93 3.56
CA VAL A 116 -10.80 2.52 3.88
C VAL A 116 -12.29 2.22 3.70
N ILE A 117 -13.15 3.20 4.00
CA ILE A 117 -14.60 3.15 3.81
C ILE A 117 -14.96 2.97 2.32
N ASN A 118 -14.35 3.76 1.42
CA ASN A 118 -14.61 3.67 -0.03
C ASN A 118 -14.16 2.31 -0.60
N SER A 119 -13.06 1.76 -0.08
CA SER A 119 -12.55 0.45 -0.52
C SER A 119 -13.45 -0.71 -0.04
N LEU A 120 -13.97 -0.62 1.19
CA LEU A 120 -14.96 -1.56 1.73
C LEU A 120 -16.28 -1.47 0.98
N ASP A 121 -16.74 -0.26 0.66
CA ASP A 121 -17.99 -0.05 -0.06
C ASP A 121 -17.90 -0.59 -1.50
N ASN A 122 -16.75 -0.44 -2.17
CA ASN A 122 -16.51 -1.06 -3.48
C ASN A 122 -16.53 -2.61 -3.41
N SER A 123 -15.92 -3.19 -2.37
CA SER A 123 -15.96 -4.65 -2.19
C SER A 123 -17.39 -5.16 -1.93
N ARG A 124 -18.16 -4.41 -1.13
CA ARG A 124 -19.58 -4.67 -0.87
C ARG A 124 -20.41 -4.53 -2.14
N SER A 125 -20.19 -3.49 -2.95
CA SER A 125 -20.95 -3.26 -4.18
C SER A 125 -20.71 -4.36 -5.23
N ILE A 126 -19.46 -4.84 -5.37
CA ILE A 126 -19.10 -5.98 -6.21
C ILE A 126 -19.82 -7.25 -5.72
N LEU A 127 -19.84 -7.51 -4.41
CA LEU A 127 -20.53 -8.67 -3.85
C LEU A 127 -22.05 -8.59 -4.10
N VAL A 128 -22.67 -7.42 -3.88
CA VAL A 128 -24.10 -7.20 -4.14
C VAL A 128 -24.42 -7.43 -5.61
N ARG A 129 -23.57 -6.93 -6.53
CA ARG A 129 -23.73 -7.16 -7.97
C ARG A 129 -23.67 -8.64 -8.32
N ARG A 130 -22.64 -9.36 -7.86
CA ARG A 130 -22.51 -10.81 -8.09
C ARG A 130 -23.71 -11.59 -7.55
N ASN A 131 -24.20 -11.23 -6.36
CA ASN A 131 -25.38 -11.88 -5.78
C ASN A 131 -26.65 -11.62 -6.60
N ARG A 132 -26.84 -10.40 -7.13
CA ARG A 132 -27.95 -10.09 -8.04
C ARG A 132 -27.87 -10.88 -9.34
N ASP A 133 -26.69 -10.97 -9.95
CA ASP A 133 -26.49 -11.74 -11.17
C ASP A 133 -26.81 -13.23 -10.95
N ARG A 134 -26.41 -13.80 -9.81
CA ARG A 134 -26.77 -15.17 -9.40
C ARG A 134 -28.29 -15.35 -9.26
N LEU A 135 -28.97 -14.43 -8.58
CA LEU A 135 -30.41 -14.49 -8.40
C LEU A 135 -31.17 -14.38 -9.73
N ILE A 136 -30.70 -13.55 -10.66
CA ILE A 136 -31.27 -13.44 -12.00
C ILE A 136 -31.12 -14.76 -12.76
N LYS A 137 -29.94 -15.39 -12.72
CA LYS A 137 -29.71 -16.69 -13.35
C LYS A 137 -30.63 -17.77 -12.76
N ILE A 138 -30.72 -17.88 -11.43
CA ILE A 138 -31.62 -18.83 -10.75
C ILE A 138 -33.07 -18.57 -11.14
N SER A 139 -33.54 -17.32 -11.06
CA SER A 139 -34.92 -16.95 -11.36
C SER A 139 -35.28 -17.23 -12.83
N SER A 140 -34.36 -16.97 -13.74
CA SER A 140 -34.53 -17.25 -15.18
C SER A 140 -34.65 -18.74 -15.44
N THR A 141 -33.81 -19.57 -14.81
CA THR A 141 -33.90 -21.03 -14.91
C THR A 141 -35.21 -21.55 -14.33
N LEU A 142 -35.64 -21.05 -13.17
CA LEU A 142 -36.93 -21.42 -12.58
C LEU A 142 -38.10 -21.08 -13.50
N LEU A 143 -38.08 -19.87 -14.08
CA LEU A 143 -39.11 -19.42 -15.01
C LEU A 143 -39.16 -20.26 -16.28
N LEU A 144 -38.00 -20.63 -16.84
CA LEU A 144 -37.88 -21.50 -18.00
C LEU A 144 -38.52 -22.86 -17.71
N LEU A 145 -38.11 -23.51 -16.63
CA LEU A 145 -38.62 -24.83 -16.24
C LEU A 145 -40.14 -24.80 -16.00
N ALA A 146 -40.63 -23.77 -15.31
CA ALA A 146 -42.06 -23.56 -15.07
C ALA A 146 -42.85 -23.43 -16.38
N ARG A 147 -42.39 -22.56 -17.30
CA ARG A 147 -43.09 -22.28 -18.57
C ARG A 147 -43.12 -23.48 -19.50
N GLN A 148 -42.06 -24.29 -19.47
CA GLN A 148 -41.96 -25.49 -20.31
C GLN A 148 -42.55 -26.74 -19.64
N MET A 149 -43.12 -26.62 -18.43
CA MET A 149 -43.60 -27.73 -17.62
C MET A 149 -42.55 -28.83 -17.40
N ILE A 150 -41.27 -28.45 -17.33
CA ILE A 150 -40.16 -29.36 -17.07
C ILE A 150 -40.01 -29.55 -15.57
N ALA A 151 -39.85 -30.80 -15.13
CA ALA A 151 -39.61 -31.10 -13.72
C ALA A 151 -38.33 -30.39 -13.23
N PHE A 152 -38.44 -29.68 -12.11
CA PHE A 152 -37.31 -28.96 -11.52
C PHE A 152 -36.27 -29.91 -10.93
N ARG A 153 -36.77 -30.96 -10.27
CA ARG A 153 -35.98 -31.92 -9.51
C ARG A 153 -35.79 -33.24 -10.23
N GLY A 154 -34.68 -33.91 -9.93
CA GLY A 154 -34.42 -35.29 -10.35
C GLY A 154 -35.01 -36.31 -9.36
N HIS A 155 -34.85 -37.60 -9.69
CA HIS A 155 -35.17 -38.68 -8.74
C HIS A 155 -34.14 -38.77 -7.60
N GLN A 156 -32.87 -38.44 -7.89
CA GLN A 156 -31.74 -38.46 -6.97
C GLN A 156 -30.89 -37.20 -7.19
N GLU A 157 -30.82 -36.32 -6.20
CA GLU A 157 -30.05 -35.06 -6.27
C GLU A 157 -28.80 -35.08 -5.39
N ASN A 158 -28.35 -36.26 -4.97
CA ASN A 158 -27.11 -36.40 -4.22
C ASN A 158 -25.88 -36.20 -5.13
N GLU A 159 -24.72 -35.94 -4.54
CA GLU A 159 -23.48 -35.64 -5.29
C GLU A 159 -22.98 -36.81 -6.16
N LYS A 160 -23.38 -38.04 -5.82
CA LYS A 160 -23.00 -39.26 -6.54
C LYS A 160 -23.88 -39.53 -7.76
N SER A 161 -24.98 -38.77 -7.93
CA SER A 161 -25.90 -38.94 -9.05
C SER A 161 -25.30 -38.36 -10.33
N ALA A 162 -25.40 -39.13 -11.43
CA ALA A 162 -24.98 -38.67 -12.76
C ALA A 162 -25.87 -37.54 -13.31
N ASN A 163 -27.10 -37.40 -12.81
CA ASN A 163 -28.02 -36.32 -13.14
C ASN A 163 -28.78 -35.91 -11.88
N ARG A 164 -28.53 -34.69 -11.38
CA ARG A 164 -29.14 -34.17 -10.15
C ARG A 164 -30.41 -33.37 -10.38
N GLY A 165 -31.08 -33.55 -11.51
CA GLY A 165 -32.27 -32.80 -11.87
C GLY A 165 -31.98 -31.53 -12.66
N ASN A 166 -33.00 -31.07 -13.37
CA ASN A 166 -32.84 -30.05 -14.40
C ASN A 166 -32.40 -28.70 -13.84
N LEU A 167 -32.89 -28.30 -12.65
CA LEU A 167 -32.47 -27.04 -12.03
C LEU A 167 -30.97 -27.03 -11.71
N ILE A 168 -30.47 -28.09 -11.07
CA ILE A 168 -29.07 -28.19 -10.64
C ILE A 168 -28.15 -28.30 -11.86
N GLU A 169 -28.49 -29.15 -12.84
CA GLU A 169 -27.64 -29.35 -14.01
C GLU A 169 -27.59 -28.10 -14.92
N ILE A 170 -28.70 -27.40 -15.11
CA ILE A 170 -28.72 -26.15 -15.89
C ILE A 170 -27.90 -25.05 -15.20
N LEU A 171 -28.00 -24.92 -13.87
CA LEU A 171 -27.20 -23.92 -13.14
C LEU A 171 -25.71 -24.26 -13.15
N ARG A 172 -25.35 -25.55 -13.08
CA ARG A 172 -23.96 -26.01 -13.23
C ARG A 172 -23.42 -25.69 -14.62
N TRP A 173 -24.18 -26.01 -15.67
CA TRP A 173 -23.81 -25.67 -17.04
C TRP A 173 -23.69 -24.15 -17.26
N ALA A 174 -24.59 -23.36 -16.70
CA ALA A 174 -24.52 -21.89 -16.77
C ALA A 174 -23.28 -21.34 -16.03
N SER A 175 -22.80 -22.02 -14.99
CA SER A 175 -21.59 -21.64 -14.27
C SER A 175 -20.29 -22.01 -14.99
N SER A 176 -20.30 -23.05 -15.83
CA SER A 176 -19.13 -23.46 -16.62
C SER A 176 -18.94 -22.63 -17.89
N THR A 177 -20.01 -22.04 -18.41
CA THR A 177 -20.01 -21.18 -19.60
C THR A 177 -19.75 -19.70 -19.28
N ASP A 178 -20.22 -19.23 -18.13
CA ASP A 178 -19.88 -17.91 -17.56
C ASP A 178 -19.55 -18.05 -16.06
N PRO A 179 -18.27 -18.00 -15.65
CA PRO A 179 -17.89 -18.18 -14.26
C PRO A 179 -18.56 -17.12 -13.36
N ILE A 180 -19.20 -17.61 -12.31
CA ILE A 180 -20.03 -16.88 -11.33
C ILE A 180 -19.19 -16.16 -10.25
#